data_AF-A0A646KKL8-F1
#
_entry.id   AF-A0A646KKL8-F1
#
_cell.length_a   1.000
_cell.length_b   1.000
_cell.length_c   1.000
_cell.angle_alpha   90.00
_cell.angle_beta   90.00
_cell.angle_gamma   90.00
#
_symmetry.space_group_name_H-M   'P 1'
#
loop_
_entity.id
_entity.type
_entity.pdbx_description
1 polymer ?
#
loop_
_entity_poly.entity_id
_entity_poly.type
_entity_poly.pdbx_seq_one_letter_code
_entity_poly.pdbx_strand_id
1 'polypeptide(L)'
;MLSSLFARRPDAQDPALWTPPGTTVVQRYRNSLGPLEGAIVLVYTAASDRSSYYAAACLGCTYRAACNDRRVRLTETEAAELANVHAASFRAINRGVPAIPDDTSAAQIVRSRLWSKRTYGTSPHHVHLIDFHEDRVDLQRDDDFIKQAMFELVRTEGDFLQAVPAYSGTGTRFLVQPHPPRK
;
A
#
# COMPACT_ATOMS: atom_id res chain seq x y z
N MET A 1 -14.63 -23.26 40.35
CA MET A 1 -14.36 -23.19 38.90
C MET A 1 -14.28 -21.73 38.52
N LEU A 2 -13.08 -21.19 38.29
CA LEU A 2 -12.86 -19.78 37.96
C LEU A 2 -12.66 -19.66 36.45
N SER A 3 -13.58 -18.94 35.81
CA SER A 3 -13.61 -18.66 34.38
C SER A 3 -12.40 -17.81 33.97
N SER A 4 -11.51 -18.40 33.17
CA SER A 4 -10.43 -17.69 32.47
C SER A 4 -11.01 -16.92 31.28
N LEU A 5 -11.50 -15.69 31.52
CA LEU A 5 -12.10 -14.81 30.50
C LEU A 5 -11.09 -13.91 29.76
N PHE A 6 -9.79 -14.08 29.97
CA PHE A 6 -8.79 -13.36 29.20
C PHE A 6 -8.28 -14.26 28.09
N ALA A 7 -8.89 -14.14 26.90
CA ALA A 7 -8.23 -14.58 25.68
C ALA A 7 -6.84 -13.92 25.65
N ARG A 8 -5.78 -14.75 25.60
CA ARG A 8 -4.40 -14.29 25.50
C ARG A 8 -4.34 -13.33 24.30
N ARG A 9 -4.05 -12.05 24.56
CA ARG A 9 -3.80 -11.06 23.50
C ARG A 9 -2.72 -11.68 22.59
N PRO A 10 -2.89 -11.70 21.26
CA PRO A 10 -1.82 -12.13 20.38
C PRO A 10 -0.56 -11.35 20.77
N ASP A 11 0.59 -12.02 20.82
CA ASP A 11 1.86 -11.35 21.09
C ASP A 11 1.95 -10.14 20.16
N ALA A 12 2.05 -8.95 20.74
CA ALA A 12 2.12 -7.73 19.96
C ALA A 12 3.36 -7.82 19.07
N GLN A 13 3.15 -7.84 17.75
CA GLN A 13 4.27 -7.91 16.81
C GLN A 13 5.19 -6.72 17.02
N ASP A 14 6.48 -6.99 17.14
CA ASP A 14 7.50 -5.95 17.28
C ASP A 14 7.57 -5.12 15.98
N PRO A 15 7.23 -3.82 16.01
CA PRO A 15 7.32 -2.95 14.83
C PRO A 15 8.73 -2.92 14.23
N ALA A 16 9.77 -3.20 15.01
CA ALA A 16 11.16 -3.29 14.56
C ALA A 16 11.41 -4.42 13.57
N LEU A 17 10.66 -5.52 13.71
CA LEU A 17 10.83 -6.76 12.94
C LEU A 17 9.64 -7.04 12.01
N TRP A 18 8.54 -6.31 12.21
CA TRP A 18 7.34 -6.47 11.41
C TRP A 18 7.58 -6.11 9.93
N THR A 19 7.00 -6.93 9.07
CA THR A 19 6.96 -6.76 7.61
C THR A 19 5.51 -6.89 7.18
N PRO A 20 4.93 -5.88 6.51
CA PRO A 20 3.57 -5.99 5.99
C PRO A 20 3.43 -7.18 5.03
N PRO A 21 2.38 -7.99 5.16
CA PRO A 21 2.08 -9.03 4.17
C PRO A 21 2.05 -8.47 2.75
N GLY A 22 2.60 -9.22 1.79
CA GLY A 22 2.72 -8.79 0.40
C GLY A 22 3.83 -7.77 0.12
N THR A 23 4.71 -7.50 1.09
CA THR A 23 5.87 -6.60 0.94
C THR A 23 7.18 -7.24 1.38
N THR A 24 8.27 -6.68 0.88
CA THR A 24 9.63 -6.89 1.39
C THR A 24 10.14 -5.55 1.92
N VAL A 25 10.39 -5.46 3.23
CA VAL A 25 11.01 -4.27 3.83
C VAL A 25 12.53 -4.37 3.68
N VAL A 26 13.11 -3.42 2.96
CA VAL A 26 14.56 -3.38 2.69
C VAL A 26 15.32 -2.56 3.72
N GLN A 27 14.73 -1.47 4.22
CA GLN A 27 15.36 -0.58 5.19
C GLN A 27 14.33 -0.05 6.20
N ARG A 28 14.80 0.33 7.38
CA ARG A 28 14.00 0.90 8.45
C ARG A 28 14.73 2.09 9.06
N TYR A 29 14.07 3.22 9.10
CA TYR A 29 14.56 4.45 9.73
C TYR A 29 13.77 4.70 11.00
N ARG A 30 14.44 5.20 12.04
CA ARG A 30 13.82 5.48 13.34
C ARG A 30 14.26 6.83 13.83
N ASN A 31 13.36 7.53 14.49
CA ASN A 31 13.71 8.70 15.29
C ASN A 31 13.84 8.30 16.77
N SER A 32 14.65 9.04 17.52
CA SER A 32 14.68 8.98 18.98
C SER A 32 13.84 10.13 19.55
N LEU A 33 12.79 9.81 20.30
CA LEU A 33 11.89 10.79 20.93
C LEU A 33 12.14 10.86 22.45
N GLY A 34 13.37 11.21 22.83
CA GLY A 34 13.78 11.22 24.24
C GLY A 34 13.65 9.82 24.86
N PRO A 35 12.89 9.63 25.96
CA PRO A 35 12.70 8.31 26.56
C PRO A 35 11.69 7.41 25.82
N LEU A 36 10.99 7.93 24.80
CA LEU A 36 10.02 7.18 24.01
C LEU A 36 10.62 6.69 22.69
N GLU A 37 10.19 5.52 22.24
CA GLU A 37 10.48 5.06 20.88
C GLU A 37 9.77 5.94 19.85
N GLY A 38 10.55 6.54 18.96
CA GLY A 38 9.99 7.27 17.82
C GLY A 38 9.44 6.35 16.75
N ALA A 39 8.63 6.91 15.88
CA ALA A 39 8.01 6.17 14.79
C ALA A 39 9.06 5.53 13.88
N ILE A 40 8.73 4.33 13.40
CA ILE A 40 9.51 3.60 12.42
C ILE A 40 9.00 3.99 11.04
N VAL A 41 9.91 4.37 10.15
CA VAL A 41 9.65 4.63 8.74
C VAL A 41 10.25 3.48 7.94
N LEU A 42 9.40 2.72 7.25
CA LEU A 42 9.78 1.57 6.44
C LEU A 42 10.12 2.04 5.03
N VAL A 43 11.15 1.45 4.43
CA VAL A 43 11.37 1.43 2.98
C VAL A 43 11.10 0.01 2.50
N TYR A 44 10.24 -0.14 1.50
CA TYR A 44 9.77 -1.45 1.07
C TYR A 44 9.45 -1.50 -0.42
N THR A 45 9.35 -2.73 -0.92
CA THR A 45 8.87 -3.07 -2.27
C THR A 45 7.83 -4.20 -2.16
N ALA A 46 7.17 -4.56 -3.26
CA ALA A 46 6.27 -5.71 -3.29
C ALA A 46 7.04 -7.03 -3.15
N ALA A 47 6.51 -7.99 -2.39
CA ALA A 47 7.20 -9.25 -2.09
C ALA A 47 7.38 -10.17 -3.32
N SER A 48 6.42 -10.13 -4.23
CA SER A 48 6.34 -10.89 -5.47
C SER A 48 7.18 -10.29 -6.59
N ASP A 49 7.70 -9.08 -6.42
CA ASP A 49 8.13 -8.25 -7.55
C ASP A 49 9.66 -8.17 -7.69
N ARG A 50 10.10 -8.18 -8.95
CA ARG A 50 11.45 -7.74 -9.37
C ARG A 50 11.47 -6.23 -9.64
N SER A 51 10.42 -5.51 -9.26
CA SER A 51 10.29 -4.06 -9.42
C SER A 51 11.50 -3.34 -8.83
N SER A 52 12.12 -2.51 -9.68
CA SER A 52 13.20 -1.58 -9.28
C SER A 52 12.69 -0.37 -8.49
N TYR A 53 11.42 -0.38 -8.08
CA TYR A 53 10.76 0.75 -7.43
C TYR A 53 10.34 0.43 -5.99
N TYR A 54 10.37 1.47 -5.18
CA TYR A 54 10.24 1.37 -3.73
C TYR A 54 9.19 2.37 -3.22
N ALA A 55 8.77 2.18 -1.98
CA ALA A 55 7.91 3.09 -1.27
C ALA A 55 8.41 3.28 0.17
N ALA A 56 8.03 4.42 0.76
CA ALA A 56 8.27 4.74 2.15
C ALA A 56 6.95 4.91 2.90
N ALA A 57 6.88 4.42 4.14
CA ALA A 57 5.71 4.58 5.00
C ALA A 57 6.07 4.69 6.47
N CYS A 58 5.44 5.63 7.17
CA CYS A 58 5.62 5.81 8.62
C CYS A 58 4.55 5.02 9.39
N LEU A 59 4.97 4.21 10.37
CA LEU A 59 4.05 3.47 11.23
C LEU A 59 3.42 4.33 12.34
N GLY A 60 3.97 5.52 12.59
CA GLY A 60 3.44 6.46 13.58
C GLY A 60 2.44 7.49 13.04
N CYS A 61 2.29 7.61 11.71
CA CYS A 61 1.42 8.60 11.08
C CYS A 61 0.95 8.17 9.67
N THR A 62 0.24 9.06 8.98
CA THR A 62 -0.34 8.80 7.64
C THR A 62 0.65 9.04 6.50
N TYR A 63 1.94 9.25 6.78
CA TYR A 63 2.94 9.48 5.75
C TYR A 63 3.13 8.22 4.90
N ARG A 64 2.90 8.35 3.59
CA ARG A 64 3.12 7.36 2.56
C ARG A 64 3.75 8.06 1.36
N ALA A 65 4.71 7.42 0.71
CA ALA A 65 5.35 7.95 -0.49
C ALA A 65 5.74 6.80 -1.42
N ALA A 66 5.28 6.84 -2.67
CA ALA A 66 5.70 5.89 -3.73
C ALA A 66 6.16 6.60 -5.01
N CYS A 67 6.10 7.94 -5.03
CA CYS A 67 6.59 8.79 -6.09
C CYS A 67 7.28 10.03 -5.49
N ASN A 68 8.17 10.65 -6.26
CA ASN A 68 8.70 11.98 -5.95
C ASN A 68 7.73 13.10 -6.37
N ASP A 69 8.10 14.36 -6.15
CA ASP A 69 7.27 15.54 -6.44
C ASP A 69 6.89 15.66 -7.93
N ARG A 70 7.67 15.06 -8.83
CA ARG A 70 7.37 15.00 -10.27
C ARG A 70 6.49 13.80 -10.65
N ARG A 71 5.94 13.10 -9.66
CA ARG A 71 5.14 11.87 -9.80
C ARG A 71 5.90 10.71 -10.45
N VAL A 72 7.23 10.75 -10.43
CA VAL A 72 8.08 9.64 -10.90
C VAL A 72 8.24 8.64 -9.75
N ARG A 73 8.19 7.35 -10.07
CA ARG A 73 8.34 6.25 -9.10
C ARG A 73 9.71 6.31 -8.44
N LEU A 74 9.75 6.02 -7.14
CA LEU A 74 10.97 6.11 -6.35
C LEU A 74 11.89 4.92 -6.62
N THR A 75 13.17 5.20 -6.80
CA THR A 75 14.27 4.24 -6.63
C THR A 75 14.46 3.93 -5.13
N GLU A 76 15.29 2.92 -4.82
CA GLU A 76 15.62 2.59 -3.42
C GLU A 76 16.23 3.80 -2.71
N THR A 77 17.22 4.45 -3.35
CA THR A 77 17.92 5.61 -2.79
C THR A 77 16.99 6.78 -2.51
N GLU A 78 16.07 7.10 -3.43
CA GLU A 78 15.10 8.19 -3.21
C GLU A 78 14.12 7.85 -2.08
N ALA A 79 13.63 6.60 -2.02
CA ALA A 79 12.73 6.17 -0.95
C ALA A 79 13.44 6.18 0.42
N ALA A 80 14.71 5.77 0.45
CA ALA A 80 15.58 5.83 1.62
C ALA A 80 15.82 7.26 2.10
N GLU A 81 16.12 8.19 1.19
CA GLU A 81 16.29 9.61 1.50
C GLU A 81 15.01 10.20 2.11
N LEU A 82 13.87 9.97 1.46
CA LEU A 82 12.56 10.43 1.95
C LEU A 82 12.23 9.84 3.32
N ALA A 83 12.48 8.55 3.53
CA ALA A 83 12.24 7.88 4.80
C ALA A 83 13.14 8.45 5.91
N ASN A 84 14.43 8.67 5.62
CA ASN A 84 15.38 9.25 6.56
C ASN A 84 15.03 10.70 6.92
N VAL A 85 14.71 11.53 5.93
CA VAL A 85 14.28 12.93 6.14
C VAL A 85 12.99 12.96 6.96
N HIS A 86 12.02 12.10 6.66
CA HIS A 86 10.80 12.02 7.43
C HIS A 86 11.07 11.57 8.87
N ALA A 87 11.86 10.53 9.07
CA ALA A 87 12.24 10.07 10.41
C ALA A 87 12.96 11.16 11.21
N ALA A 88 13.92 11.86 10.60
CA ALA A 88 14.70 12.90 11.29
C ALA A 88 13.86 14.14 11.67
N SER A 89 12.93 14.55 10.80
CA SER A 89 12.12 15.77 10.98
C SER A 89 10.83 15.55 11.77
N PHE A 90 10.19 14.39 11.61
CA PHE A 90 8.87 14.13 12.15
C PHE A 90 8.93 13.45 13.51
N ARG A 91 8.35 14.11 14.51
CA ARG A 91 8.26 13.64 15.90
C ARG A 91 7.01 12.81 16.14
N ALA A 92 6.77 11.80 15.31
CA ALA A 92 5.71 10.82 15.58
C ALA A 92 6.14 9.80 16.62
N ILE A 93 5.22 9.48 17.53
CA ILE A 93 5.36 8.35 18.46
C ILE A 93 5.13 7.05 17.68
N ASN A 94 5.86 5.99 18.02
CA ASN A 94 5.59 4.66 17.51
C ASN A 94 4.17 4.21 17.93
N ARG A 95 3.25 4.06 16.96
CA ARG A 95 1.88 3.58 17.20
C ARG A 95 1.76 2.05 17.16
N GLY A 96 2.86 1.35 16.96
CA GLY A 96 2.87 -0.08 16.76
C GLY A 96 2.56 -0.48 15.31
N VAL A 97 2.33 -1.77 15.13
CA VAL A 97 1.93 -2.35 13.85
C VAL A 97 0.47 -1.98 13.54
N PRO A 98 0.16 -1.49 12.32
CA PRO A 98 -1.22 -1.24 11.90
C PRO A 98 -2.09 -2.49 12.00
N ALA A 99 -3.33 -2.34 12.45
CA ALA A 99 -4.27 -3.45 12.50
C ALA A 99 -4.48 -4.04 11.10
N ILE A 100 -4.49 -5.37 11.01
CA ILE A 100 -4.75 -6.07 9.74
C ILE A 100 -6.19 -5.76 9.34
N PRO A 101 -6.44 -5.18 8.15
CA PRO A 101 -7.79 -4.95 7.67
C PRO A 101 -8.49 -6.29 7.40
N ASP A 102 -9.81 -6.33 7.60
CA ASP A 102 -10.62 -7.40 7.02
C ASP A 102 -10.64 -7.31 5.48
N ASP A 103 -11.11 -8.37 4.81
CA ASP A 103 -11.09 -8.43 3.35
C ASP A 103 -11.97 -7.35 2.70
N THR A 104 -13.04 -6.92 3.38
CA THR A 104 -13.91 -5.84 2.88
C THR A 104 -13.16 -4.50 2.88
N SER A 105 -12.49 -4.19 3.98
CA SER A 105 -11.69 -2.97 4.16
C SER A 105 -10.49 -2.98 3.21
N ALA A 106 -9.82 -4.12 3.05
CA ALA A 106 -8.73 -4.28 2.09
C ALA A 106 -9.20 -4.08 0.64
N ALA A 107 -10.35 -4.64 0.26
CA ALA A 107 -10.95 -4.41 -1.05
C ALA A 107 -11.33 -2.95 -1.28
N GLN A 108 -11.80 -2.24 -0.24
CA GLN A 108 -12.06 -0.80 -0.31
C GLN A 108 -10.79 0.03 -0.52
N ILE A 109 -9.65 -0.36 0.06
CA ILE A 109 -8.35 0.28 -0.21
C ILE A 109 -8.00 0.13 -1.69
N VAL A 110 -8.12 -1.09 -2.23
CA VAL A 110 -7.89 -1.36 -3.67
C VAL A 110 -8.79 -0.48 -4.54
N ARG A 111 -10.09 -0.48 -4.26
CA ARG A 111 -11.08 0.34 -4.99
C ARG A 111 -10.76 1.83 -4.93
N SER A 112 -10.42 2.34 -3.75
CA SER A 112 -10.11 3.77 -3.54
C SER A 112 -8.87 4.18 -4.30
N ARG A 113 -7.82 3.33 -4.32
CA ARG A 113 -6.62 3.56 -5.11
C ARG A 113 -6.93 3.61 -6.60
N LEU A 114 -7.71 2.66 -7.11
CA LEU A 114 -8.14 2.66 -8.52
C LEU A 114 -8.98 3.88 -8.87
N TRP A 115 -9.87 4.29 -7.96
CA TRP A 115 -10.68 5.49 -8.13
C TRP A 115 -9.82 6.75 -8.23
N SER A 116 -8.73 6.83 -7.46
CA SER A 116 -7.78 7.95 -7.54
C SER A 116 -7.02 8.01 -8.88
N LYS A 117 -7.01 6.92 -9.66
CA LYS A 117 -6.43 6.86 -11.01
C LYS A 117 -7.43 7.25 -12.10
N ARG A 118 -8.68 7.52 -11.72
CA ARG A 118 -9.70 7.95 -12.66
C ARG A 118 -9.40 9.35 -13.16
N THR A 119 -9.19 9.48 -14.45
CA THR A 119 -8.86 10.76 -15.11
C THR A 119 -10.11 11.39 -15.71
N TYR A 120 -10.06 12.71 -15.91
CA TYR A 120 -10.98 13.41 -16.80
C TYR A 120 -10.43 13.31 -18.23
N GLY A 121 -11.25 12.90 -19.20
CA GLY A 121 -10.84 12.74 -20.59
C GLY A 121 -11.38 11.45 -21.21
N THR A 122 -10.74 10.98 -22.28
CA THR A 122 -11.18 9.79 -23.03
C THR A 122 -10.25 8.58 -22.85
N SER A 123 -9.03 8.78 -22.34
CA SER A 123 -8.04 7.70 -22.22
C SER A 123 -8.18 6.96 -20.89
N PRO A 124 -8.37 5.63 -20.90
CA PRO A 124 -8.37 4.84 -19.68
C PRO A 124 -6.96 4.74 -19.08
N HIS A 125 -6.89 4.55 -17.76
CA HIS A 125 -5.61 4.29 -17.06
C HIS A 125 -5.33 2.79 -17.02
N HIS A 126 -4.15 2.40 -17.49
CA HIS A 126 -3.65 1.03 -17.37
C HIS A 126 -3.22 0.76 -15.93
N VAL A 127 -3.89 -0.17 -15.27
CA VAL A 127 -3.58 -0.53 -13.89
C VAL A 127 -2.33 -1.41 -13.85
N HIS A 128 -1.39 -1.03 -13.01
CA HIS A 128 -0.23 -1.85 -12.68
C HIS A 128 -0.22 -2.20 -11.19
N LEU A 129 0.31 -3.35 -10.79
CA LEU A 129 0.39 -3.73 -9.36
C LEU A 129 1.22 -2.74 -8.53
N ILE A 130 2.14 -2.03 -9.18
CA ILE A 130 2.89 -0.93 -8.55
C ILE A 130 2.03 0.30 -8.23
N ASP A 131 0.84 0.45 -8.80
CA ASP A 131 -0.08 1.52 -8.41
C ASP A 131 -0.50 1.42 -6.93
N PHE A 132 -0.39 0.23 -6.34
CA PHE A 132 -0.73 -0.04 -4.94
C PHE A 132 0.47 0.02 -3.99
N HIS A 133 1.68 0.33 -4.47
CA HIS A 133 2.88 0.39 -3.61
C HIS A 133 2.69 1.29 -2.40
N GLU A 134 2.07 2.45 -2.59
CA GLU A 134 1.82 3.43 -1.52
C GLU A 134 0.90 2.89 -0.42
N ASP A 135 0.00 1.94 -0.75
CA ASP A 135 -1.01 1.43 0.17
C ASP A 135 -0.62 0.12 0.85
N ARG A 136 0.48 -0.56 0.45
CA ARG A 136 0.70 -1.95 0.86
C ARG A 136 0.83 -2.14 2.37
N VAL A 137 1.33 -1.13 3.08
CA VAL A 137 1.40 -1.13 4.54
C VAL A 137 0.01 -1.18 5.18
N ASP A 138 -0.96 -0.48 4.58
CA ASP A 138 -2.33 -0.43 5.09
C ASP A 138 -3.16 -1.60 4.55
N LEU A 139 -2.90 -2.02 3.31
CA LEU A 139 -3.56 -3.14 2.64
C LEU A 139 -3.22 -4.48 3.30
N GLN A 140 -1.96 -4.73 3.62
CA GLN A 140 -1.48 -5.98 4.24
C GLN A 140 -2.00 -7.24 3.53
N ARG A 141 -1.90 -7.26 2.20
CA ARG A 141 -2.28 -8.38 1.33
C ARG A 141 -1.28 -8.52 0.18
N ASP A 142 -1.21 -9.72 -0.37
CA ASP A 142 -0.40 -10.01 -1.54
C ASP A 142 -1.06 -9.56 -2.85
N ASP A 143 -0.33 -9.79 -3.95
CA ASP A 143 -0.80 -9.42 -5.28
C ASP A 143 -2.01 -10.22 -5.74
N ASP A 144 -2.19 -11.44 -5.25
CA ASP A 144 -3.30 -12.30 -5.67
C ASP A 144 -4.61 -11.80 -5.10
N PHE A 145 -4.59 -11.32 -3.84
CA PHE A 145 -5.72 -10.59 -3.28
C PHE A 145 -6.06 -9.35 -4.11
N ILE A 146 -5.06 -8.52 -4.48
CA ILE A 146 -5.30 -7.31 -5.29
C ILE A 146 -5.94 -7.69 -6.63
N LYS A 147 -5.44 -8.72 -7.31
CA LYS A 147 -6.02 -9.22 -8.57
C LYS A 147 -7.45 -9.70 -8.37
N GLN A 148 -7.73 -10.47 -7.32
CA GLN A 148 -9.07 -10.95 -7.02
C GLN A 148 -10.04 -9.80 -6.76
N ALA A 149 -9.63 -8.79 -5.98
CA ALA A 149 -10.42 -7.59 -5.75
C ALA A 149 -10.71 -6.82 -7.06
N MET A 150 -9.73 -6.75 -7.97
CA MET A 150 -9.95 -6.15 -9.30
C MET A 150 -10.95 -6.96 -10.15
N PHE A 151 -10.89 -8.30 -10.14
CA PHE A 151 -11.88 -9.12 -10.85
C PHE A 151 -13.28 -8.92 -10.30
N GLU A 152 -13.42 -8.82 -8.98
CA GLU A 152 -14.70 -8.54 -8.35
C GLU A 152 -15.23 -7.15 -8.75
N LEU A 153 -14.37 -6.13 -8.76
CA LEU A 153 -14.73 -4.79 -9.24
C LEU A 153 -15.14 -4.78 -10.73
N VAL A 154 -14.49 -5.56 -11.59
CA VAL A 154 -14.93 -5.71 -13.00
C VAL A 154 -16.33 -6.30 -13.07
N ARG A 155 -16.65 -7.26 -12.20
CA ARG A 155 -17.96 -7.92 -12.15
C ARG A 155 -19.07 -7.00 -11.65
N THR A 156 -18.78 -6.15 -10.67
CA THR A 156 -19.78 -5.29 -10.00
C THR A 156 -19.84 -3.87 -10.53
N GLU A 157 -18.74 -3.36 -11.10
CA GLU A 157 -18.54 -1.96 -11.51
C GLU A 157 -17.86 -1.87 -12.89
N GLY A 158 -18.38 -2.58 -13.89
CA GLY A 158 -17.78 -2.66 -15.25
C GLY A 158 -17.63 -1.33 -16.00
N ASP A 159 -18.42 -0.31 -15.63
CA ASP A 159 -18.30 1.07 -16.17
C ASP A 159 -17.11 1.83 -15.56
N PHE A 160 -16.58 1.35 -14.44
CA PHE A 160 -15.45 1.93 -13.73
C PHE A 160 -14.15 1.16 -14.02
N LEU A 161 -14.18 -0.17 -13.98
CA LEU A 161 -13.02 -1.02 -14.21
C LEU A 161 -13.34 -2.09 -15.25
N GLN A 162 -12.50 -2.19 -16.28
CA GLN A 162 -12.64 -3.21 -17.32
C GLN A 162 -11.46 -4.17 -17.33
N ALA A 163 -11.74 -5.46 -17.56
CA ALA A 163 -10.74 -6.47 -17.88
C ALA A 163 -10.65 -6.66 -19.40
N VAL A 164 -9.46 -6.54 -19.96
CA VAL A 164 -9.18 -6.77 -21.38
C VAL A 164 -8.02 -7.76 -21.55
N PRO A 165 -7.95 -8.50 -22.67
CA PRO A 165 -6.81 -9.38 -22.94
C PRO A 165 -5.46 -8.64 -22.95
N ALA A 166 -4.40 -9.29 -22.46
CA ALA A 166 -3.04 -8.83 -22.63
C ALA A 166 -2.65 -8.71 -24.12
N TYR A 167 -1.76 -7.79 -24.50
CA TYR A 167 -1.32 -7.65 -25.90
C TYR A 167 -0.63 -8.91 -26.42
N SER A 168 0.00 -9.66 -25.51
CA SER A 168 0.61 -10.97 -25.77
C SER A 168 -0.40 -12.11 -25.97
N GLY A 169 -1.70 -11.84 -25.88
CA GLY A 169 -2.77 -12.86 -25.94
C GLY A 169 -2.85 -13.75 -24.69
N THR A 170 -1.92 -13.62 -23.74
CA THR A 170 -1.88 -14.43 -22.51
C THR A 170 -1.98 -13.51 -21.29
N GLY A 171 -3.07 -13.63 -20.54
CA GLY A 171 -3.33 -12.87 -19.32
C GLY A 171 -4.34 -11.73 -19.47
N THR A 172 -4.62 -11.05 -18.36
CA THR A 172 -5.62 -10.00 -18.24
C THR A 172 -4.97 -8.67 -17.87
N ARG A 173 -5.40 -7.59 -18.51
CA ARG A 173 -5.08 -6.22 -18.14
C ARG A 173 -6.33 -5.53 -17.61
N PHE A 174 -6.15 -4.67 -16.63
CA PHE A 174 -7.23 -3.89 -16.05
C PHE A 174 -7.11 -2.43 -16.48
N LEU A 175 -8.25 -1.83 -16.80
CA LEU A 175 -8.37 -0.46 -17.29
C LEU A 175 -9.36 0.30 -16.41
N VAL A 176 -8.88 1.32 -15.69
CA VAL A 176 -9.76 2.29 -15.03
C VAL A 176 -10.32 3.22 -16.09
N GLN A 177 -11.64 3.22 -16.23
CA GLN A 177 -12.35 4.05 -17.19
C GLN A 177 -12.40 5.51 -16.70
N PRO A 178 -12.27 6.51 -17.60
CA PRO A 178 -12.33 7.91 -17.21
C PRO A 178 -13.68 8.28 -16.59
N HIS A 179 -13.75 9.47 -15.99
CA HIS A 179 -15.03 10.02 -15.56
C HIS A 179 -15.96 10.23 -16.76
N PRO A 180 -17.27 9.94 -16.62
CA PRO A 180 -18.21 10.27 -17.66
C PRO A 180 -18.20 11.79 -17.91
N PRO A 181 -18.46 12.23 -19.14
CA PRO A 181 -18.54 13.66 -19.45
C PRO A 181 -19.56 14.34 -18.53
N ARG A 182 -19.21 15.53 -18.03
CA ARG A 182 -20.15 16.35 -17.26
C ARG A 182 -21.31 16.75 -18.18
N LYS A 183 -22.55 16.46 -17.76
CA LYS A 183 -23.77 16.93 -18.42
C LYS A 183 -24.00 18.40 -18.13
#